data_AF-A0A847MX52-F1
#
_entry.id   AF-A0A847MX52-F1
#
_cell.length_a   1.000
_cell.length_b   1.000
_cell.length_c   1.000
_cell.angle_alpha   90.00
_cell.angle_beta   90.00
_cell.angle_gamma   90.00
#
_symmetry.space_group_name_H-M   'P 1'
#
loop_
_entity.id
_entity.type
_entity.pdbx_description
1 polymer ?
#
loop_
_entity_poly.entity_id
_entity_poly.type
_entity_poly.pdbx_seq_one_letter_code
_entity_poly.pdbx_strand_id
1 'polypeptide(L)'
;SEAVARAIQVVRRSGLPHRTDAMFTTIEGEWDECMAVVKECCDVLAEASPRVGLVLKADIRPGFTGELDGKVERLEAVIERSTP
;
A
#
# COMPACT_ATOMS: atom_id res chain seq x y z
N SER A 1 15.68 7.83 3.80
CA SER A 1 15.94 8.50 2.51
C SER A 1 14.92 9.61 2.33
N GLU A 2 15.35 10.82 1.96
CA GLU A 2 14.47 11.99 1.81
C GLU A 2 13.44 11.83 0.67
N ALA A 3 13.86 11.29 -0.47
CA ALA A 3 12.98 11.07 -1.62
C ALA A 3 11.82 10.11 -1.26
N VAL A 4 12.13 9.02 -0.56
CA VAL A 4 11.13 8.06 -0.06
C VAL A 4 10.18 8.74 0.93
N ALA A 5 10.70 9.57 1.84
CA ALA A 5 9.86 10.28 2.80
C ALA A 5 8.84 11.20 2.11
N ARG A 6 9.21 11.86 0.99
CA ARG A 6 8.26 12.68 0.21
C ARG A 6 7.15 11.84 -0.42
N ALA A 7 7.47 10.66 -0.97
CA ALA A 7 6.45 9.74 -1.48
C ALA A 7 5.52 9.23 -0.37
N ILE A 8 6.04 8.91 0.82
CA ILE A 8 5.20 8.49 1.96
C ILE A 8 4.28 9.61 2.46
N GLN A 9 4.68 10.89 2.34
CA GLN A 9 3.78 12.01 2.64
C GLN A 9 2.56 12.03 1.70
N VAL A 10 2.72 11.70 0.42
CA VAL A 10 1.59 11.55 -0.52
C VAL A 10 0.61 10.49 -0.01
N VAL A 11 1.13 9.30 0.33
CA VAL A 11 0.30 8.21 0.86
C VAL A 11 -0.47 8.65 2.11
N ARG A 12 0.19 9.30 3.07
CA ARG A 12 -0.45 9.75 4.32
C ARG A 12 -1.53 10.81 4.08
N ARG A 13 -1.30 11.74 3.15
CA ARG A 13 -2.27 12.79 2.81
C ARG A 13 -3.47 12.27 2.03
N SER A 14 -3.36 11.11 1.37
CA SER A 14 -4.46 10.53 0.59
C SER A 14 -5.70 10.21 1.43
N GLY A 15 -5.53 10.01 2.74
CA GLY A 15 -6.60 9.58 3.64
C GLY A 15 -6.98 8.09 3.50
N LEU A 16 -6.38 7.37 2.54
CA LEU A 16 -6.61 5.93 2.37
C LEU A 16 -5.99 5.15 3.55
N PRO A 17 -6.65 4.05 3.99
CA PRO A 17 -6.01 3.08 4.86
C PRO A 17 -4.68 2.62 4.26
N HIS A 18 -3.63 2.63 5.08
CA HIS A 18 -2.29 2.30 4.63
C HIS A 18 -1.42 1.70 5.74
N ARG A 19 -0.42 0.93 5.33
CA ARG A 19 0.61 0.37 6.20
C ARG A 19 1.97 0.44 5.48
N THR A 20 2.94 1.11 6.08
CA THR A 20 4.32 1.14 5.58
C THR A 20 5.18 0.19 6.40
N ASP A 21 5.93 -0.67 5.71
CA ASP A 21 6.94 -1.56 6.30
C ASP A 21 8.31 -1.36 5.61
N ALA A 22 9.27 -2.23 5.91
CA ALA A 22 10.63 -2.12 5.40
C ALA A 22 10.75 -2.33 3.88
N MET A 23 9.79 -3.03 3.26
CA MET A 23 9.85 -3.46 1.87
C MET A 23 8.79 -2.76 1.00
N PHE A 24 7.62 -2.45 1.56
CA PHE A 24 6.50 -1.89 0.83
C PHE A 24 5.71 -0.86 1.64
N THR A 25 4.92 -0.08 0.92
CA THR A 25 3.76 0.60 1.49
C THR A 25 2.52 0.04 0.82
N THR A 26 1.65 -0.56 1.64
CA THR A 26 0.36 -1.06 1.19
C THR A 26 -0.69 0.01 1.42
N ILE A 27 -1.55 0.24 0.43
CA ILE A 27 -2.71 1.13 0.51
C ILE A 27 -3.95 0.32 0.14
N GLU A 28 -5.09 0.71 0.68
CA GLU A 28 -6.39 0.09 0.38
C GLU A 28 -7.41 1.17 0.01
N GLY A 29 -8.20 0.90 -1.02
CA GLY A 29 -9.20 1.80 -1.55
C GLY A 29 -9.71 1.28 -2.90
N GLU A 30 -10.50 2.09 -3.59
CA GLU A 30 -10.92 1.77 -4.94
C GLU A 30 -9.73 1.82 -5.91
N TRP A 31 -9.87 1.12 -7.03
CA TRP A 31 -8.80 0.98 -8.02
C TRP A 31 -8.23 2.34 -8.46
N ASP A 32 -9.10 3.26 -8.85
CA ASP A 32 -8.70 4.58 -9.36
C ASP A 32 -8.07 5.45 -8.26
N GLU A 33 -8.56 5.36 -7.02
CA GLU A 33 -8.00 6.09 -5.87
C GLU A 33 -6.57 5.61 -5.57
N CYS A 34 -6.36 4.30 -5.53
CA CYS A 34 -5.05 3.73 -5.27
C CYS A 34 -4.05 4.08 -6.38
N MET A 35 -4.46 3.97 -7.65
CA MET A 35 -3.59 4.30 -8.77
C MET A 35 -3.29 5.80 -8.87
N ALA A 36 -4.20 6.68 -8.43
CA ALA A 36 -3.91 8.10 -8.31
C ALA A 36 -2.80 8.37 -7.28
N VAL A 37 -2.85 7.73 -6.11
CA VAL A 37 -1.80 7.83 -5.08
C VAL A 37 -0.47 7.29 -5.59
N VAL A 38 -0.46 6.12 -6.25
CA VAL A 38 0.75 5.54 -6.85
C VAL A 38 1.37 6.48 -7.88
N LYS A 39 0.54 7.07 -8.75
CA LYS A 39 1.00 8.04 -9.74
C LYS A 39 1.63 9.27 -9.10
N GLU A 40 0.98 9.89 -8.12
CA GLU A 40 1.53 11.07 -7.42
C GLU A 40 2.85 10.71 -6.70
N CYS A 41 2.96 9.52 -6.12
CA CYS A 41 4.23 9.04 -5.55
C CYS A 41 5.34 8.96 -6.61
N CYS A 42 5.05 8.42 -7.79
CA CYS A 42 6.00 8.34 -8.89
C CYS A 42 6.41 9.72 -9.40
N ASP A 43 5.45 10.65 -9.54
CA ASP A 43 5.72 12.02 -10.00
C ASP A 43 6.66 12.76 -9.02
N VAL A 44 6.40 12.65 -7.71
CA VAL A 44 7.27 13.24 -6.65
C VAL A 44 8.67 12.64 -6.65
N LEU A 45 8.82 11.35 -6.97
CA LEU A 45 10.13 10.72 -7.07
C LEU A 45 10.88 11.11 -8.36
N ALA A 46 10.15 11.36 -9.45
CA ALA A 46 10.71 11.78 -10.73
C ALA A 46 11.38 13.17 -10.65
N GLU A 47 10.98 14.02 -9.70
CA GLU A 47 11.68 15.29 -9.42
C GLU A 47 13.13 15.09 -8.96
N ALA A 48 13.45 13.92 -8.37
CA ALA A 48 14.77 13.62 -7.83
C ALA A 48 15.64 12.75 -8.75
N SER A 49 15.05 12.10 -9.75
CA SER A 49 15.73 11.14 -10.62
C SER A 49 15.07 11.08 -11.99
N PRO A 50 15.84 10.99 -13.09
CA PRO A 50 15.28 10.89 -14.45
C PRO A 50 14.52 9.59 -14.71
N ARG A 51 14.61 8.61 -13.80
CA ARG A 51 13.89 7.34 -13.89
C ARG A 51 13.42 6.90 -12.51
N VAL A 52 12.16 6.45 -12.45
CA VAL A 52 11.55 5.80 -11.28
C VAL A 52 11.27 4.34 -11.63
N GLY A 53 11.79 3.41 -10.83
CA GLY A 53 11.39 2.01 -10.89
C GLY A 53 10.19 1.77 -9.99
N LEU A 54 9.12 1.19 -10.51
CA LEU A 54 7.92 0.85 -9.75
C LEU A 54 7.76 -0.68 -9.70
N VAL A 55 7.61 -1.21 -8.48
CA VAL A 55 7.18 -2.58 -8.23
C VAL A 55 5.85 -2.51 -7.50
N LEU A 56 4.82 -3.12 -8.09
CA LEU A 56 3.46 -3.08 -7.56
C LEU A 56 2.87 -4.49 -7.55
N LYS A 57 2.22 -4.84 -6.44
CA LYS A 57 1.38 -6.03 -6.32
C LYS A 57 0.01 -5.58 -5.84
N ALA A 58 -1.03 -5.89 -6.61
CA ALA A 58 -2.40 -5.57 -6.25
C ALA A 58 -3.20 -6.84 -5.99
N ASP A 59 -4.10 -6.78 -5.01
CA ASP A 59 -5.16 -7.75 -4.82
C ASP A 59 -6.49 -7.05 -5.07
N ILE A 60 -7.18 -7.43 -6.14
CA ILE A 60 -8.36 -6.74 -6.67
C ILE A 60 -9.56 -7.65 -6.44
N ARG A 61 -10.34 -7.35 -5.42
CA ARG A 61 -11.50 -8.16 -5.01
C ARG A 61 -12.69 -7.26 -4.64
N PRO A 62 -13.67 -7.07 -5.54
CA PRO A 62 -14.83 -6.23 -5.28
C PRO A 62 -15.66 -6.68 -4.07
N GLY A 63 -16.19 -5.71 -3.32
CA GLY A 63 -17.10 -5.95 -2.20
C GLY A 63 -16.43 -6.26 -0.86
N PHE A 64 -15.11 -6.05 -0.74
CA PHE A 64 -14.36 -6.25 0.50
C PHE A 64 -13.59 -4.97 0.87
N THR A 65 -13.62 -4.64 2.16
CA THR A 65 -12.93 -3.49 2.77
C THR A 65 -12.39 -3.89 4.14
N GLY A 66 -11.42 -3.17 4.67
CA GLY A 66 -10.70 -3.52 5.92
C GLY A 66 -9.77 -4.72 5.75
N GLU A 67 -9.35 -5.02 4.53
CA GLU A 67 -8.62 -6.24 4.19
C GLU A 67 -7.12 -6.15 4.50
N LEU A 68 -6.58 -4.94 4.71
CA LEU A 68 -5.23 -4.75 5.27
C LEU A 68 -5.05 -5.52 6.58
N ASP A 69 -6.04 -5.49 7.47
CA ASP A 69 -6.02 -6.20 8.75
C ASP A 69 -6.79 -7.53 8.66
N GLY A 70 -7.97 -7.54 8.05
CA GLY A 70 -8.85 -8.71 8.00
C GLY A 70 -8.22 -9.95 7.36
N LYS A 71 -7.28 -9.78 6.42
CA LYS A 71 -6.53 -10.92 5.85
C LYS A 71 -5.59 -11.57 6.86
N VAL A 72 -4.90 -10.74 7.64
CA VAL A 72 -3.97 -11.21 8.67
C VAL A 72 -4.75 -11.86 9.81
N GLU A 73 -5.83 -11.22 10.26
CA GLU A 73 -6.69 -11.78 11.32
C GLU A 73 -7.24 -13.16 10.95
N ARG A 74 -7.75 -13.33 9.72
CA ARG A 74 -8.24 -14.64 9.25
C ARG A 74 -7.13 -15.68 9.15
N LEU A 75 -5.92 -15.28 8.77
CA LEU A 75 -4.75 -16.17 8.73
C LEU A 75 -4.39 -16.63 10.15
N GLU A 76 -4.24 -15.70 11.10
CA GLU A 76 -3.89 -16.01 12.49
C GLU A 76 -4.93 -16.93 13.15
N ALA A 77 -6.22 -16.67 12.91
CA ALA A 77 -7.28 -17.54 13.41
C ALA A 77 -7.20 -18.98 12.85
N VAL A 78 -6.73 -19.16 11.61
CA VAL A 78 -6.48 -20.49 11.04
C VAL A 78 -5.28 -21.15 11.70
N ILE A 79 -4.19 -20.41 11.93
CA ILE A 79 -2.98 -20.91 12.60
C ILE A 79 -3.30 -21.38 14.01
N GLU A 80 -4.04 -20.58 14.78
CA GLU A 80 -4.43 -20.91 16.15
C GLU A 80 -5.25 -22.21 16.22
N ARG A 81 -6.20 -22.40 15.30
CA ARG A 81 -6.99 -23.65 15.21
C ARG A 81 -6.21 -24.86 14.71
N SER A 82 -5.11 -24.64 14.00
CA SER A 82 -4.29 -25.69 13.38
C SER A 82 -3.13 -26.13 14.25
N THR A 83 -2.86 -25.40 15.33
CA THR A 83 -1.82 -25.72 16.31
C THR A 83 -2.43 -26.66 17.37
N PRO A 84 -1.83 -27.83 17.66
CA PRO A 84 -2.34 -28.78 18.65
C PRO A 84 -2.42 -28.24 20.08
#